data_AF-A0A144LCL6-F1
#
_entry.id   AF-A0A144LCL6-F1
#
_cell.length_a   1.000
_cell.length_b   1.000
_cell.length_c   1.000
_cell.angle_alpha   90.00
_cell.angle_beta   90.00
_cell.angle_gamma   90.00
#
_symmetry.space_group_name_H-M   'P 1'
#
loop_
_entity.id
_entity.type
_entity.pdbx_description
1 polymer ?
#
loop_
_entity_poly.entity_id
_entity_poly.type
_entity_poly.pdbx_seq_one_letter_code
_entity_poly.pdbx_strand_id
1 'polypeptide(L)'
;AGWNVLRIINEPTAAALAYGLDKKREGYIAVYDLGGGTFDISILEIKDGIFQVKSTNGNTFLGGEDFDSEFVKFLANMFHMKEGIDISSNKEALNKLKISA
;
A
#
# COMPACT_ATOMS: atom_id res chain seq x y z
N ALA A 1 -13.65 21.03 4.53
CA ALA A 1 -14.08 20.52 3.21
C ALA A 1 -15.60 20.65 2.94
N GLY A 2 -16.49 20.92 3.91
CA GLY A 2 -17.89 21.31 3.60
C GLY A 2 -18.81 20.19 3.06
N TRP A 3 -18.42 18.92 3.18
CA TRP A 3 -19.18 17.78 2.69
C TRP A 3 -20.16 17.22 3.74
N ASN A 4 -21.33 16.77 3.27
CA ASN A 4 -22.26 15.97 4.07
C ASN A 4 -21.82 14.49 4.05
N VAL A 5 -21.29 13.99 5.16
CA VAL A 5 -20.76 12.62 5.26
C VAL A 5 -21.90 11.65 5.59
N LEU A 6 -22.33 10.86 4.60
CA LEU A 6 -23.45 9.93 4.76
C LEU A 6 -23.06 8.64 5.49
N ARG A 7 -21.84 8.15 5.26
CA ARG A 7 -21.31 6.93 5.87
C ARG A 7 -19.79 6.91 5.74
N ILE A 8 -19.13 6.34 6.74
CA ILE A 8 -17.73 5.90 6.66
C ILE A 8 -17.75 4.37 6.63
N ILE A 9 -17.04 3.79 5.68
CA ILE A 9 -16.86 2.34 5.57
C ILE A 9 -15.37 2.04 5.59
N ASN A 10 -15.00 0.87 6.08
CA ASN A 10 -13.62 0.40 6.06
C ASN A 10 -13.18 0.07 4.64
N GLU A 11 -11.91 0.35 4.34
CA GLU A 11 -11.28 0.11 3.04
C GLU A 11 -11.45 -1.33 2.51
N PRO A 12 -11.22 -2.41 3.30
CA PRO A 12 -11.34 -3.75 2.75
C PRO A 12 -12.79 -4.11 2.36
N THR A 13 -13.80 -3.58 3.07
CA THR A 13 -15.19 -3.75 2.64
C THR A 13 -15.49 -2.90 1.41
N ALA A 14 -14.96 -1.68 1.32
CA ALA A 14 -15.13 -0.84 0.14
C ALA A 14 -14.53 -1.49 -1.12
N ALA A 15 -13.32 -2.04 -1.00
CA ALA A 15 -12.63 -2.77 -2.06
C ALA A 15 -13.41 -4.04 -2.47
N ALA A 16 -13.88 -4.82 -1.50
CA ALA A 16 -14.66 -6.02 -1.77
C ALA A 16 -16.03 -5.71 -2.38
N LEU A 17 -16.70 -4.63 -1.95
CA LEU A 17 -17.93 -4.14 -2.58
C LEU A 17 -17.66 -3.75 -4.04
N ALA A 18 -16.62 -2.96 -4.30
CA ALA A 18 -16.21 -2.58 -5.66
C ALA A 18 -15.94 -3.80 -6.55
N TYR A 19 -15.30 -4.83 -6.00
CA TYR A 19 -15.01 -6.08 -6.71
C TYR A 19 -16.25 -6.97 -6.93
N GLY A 20 -17.16 -7.01 -5.94
CA GLY A 20 -18.29 -7.94 -5.87
C GLY A 20 -19.61 -7.41 -6.44
N LEU A 21 -19.72 -6.10 -6.75
CA LEU A 21 -20.94 -5.44 -7.22
C LEU A 21 -21.66 -6.17 -8.38
N ASP A 22 -20.89 -6.73 -9.33
CA ASP A 22 -21.45 -7.43 -10.50
C ASP A 22 -21.33 -8.96 -10.41
N LYS A 23 -20.69 -9.50 -9.37
CA LYS A 23 -20.39 -10.94 -9.27
C LYS A 23 -21.20 -11.57 -8.15
N LYS A 24 -22.17 -12.44 -8.52
CA LYS A 24 -22.88 -13.33 -7.60
C LYS A 24 -22.01 -14.47 -7.05
N ARG A 25 -20.77 -14.16 -6.65
CA ARG A 25 -19.84 -15.14 -6.09
C ARG A 25 -19.92 -15.12 -4.57
N GLU A 26 -20.24 -16.27 -4.02
CA GLU A 26 -20.11 -16.55 -2.59
C GLU A 26 -18.74 -17.15 -2.30
N GLY A 27 -18.33 -17.09 -1.03
CA GLY A 27 -17.09 -17.67 -0.53
C GLY A 27 -16.16 -16.63 0.09
N TYR A 28 -14.88 -16.97 0.18
CA TYR A 28 -13.89 -16.12 0.83
C TYR A 28 -13.10 -15.27 -0.16
N ILE A 29 -12.86 -14.01 0.22
CA ILE A 29 -12.00 -13.06 -0.48
C ILE A 29 -10.88 -12.62 0.47
N ALA A 30 -9.66 -12.57 -0.03
CA ALA A 30 -8.58 -11.85 0.61
C ALA A 30 -8.44 -10.48 -0.06
N VAL A 31 -8.56 -9.41 0.73
CA VAL A 31 -8.16 -8.06 0.31
C VAL A 31 -6.73 -7.85 0.78
N TYR A 32 -5.84 -7.64 -0.19
CA TYR A 32 -4.44 -7.30 0.03
C TYR A 32 -4.30 -5.80 -0.23
N ASP A 33 -3.94 -5.04 0.79
CA ASP A 33 -3.72 -3.60 0.70
C ASP A 33 -2.28 -3.28 1.10
N LEU A 34 -1.51 -2.79 0.14
CA LEU A 34 -0.14 -2.32 0.36
C LEU A 34 -0.09 -0.85 0.00
N GLY A 35 -0.29 -0.02 1.01
CA GLY A 35 -0.27 1.43 0.90
C GLY A 35 1.15 1.99 0.94
N GLY A 36 1.24 3.31 1.15
CA GLY A 36 2.53 4.01 1.24
C GLY A 36 3.35 3.62 2.48
N GLY A 37 2.71 3.46 3.63
CA GLY A 37 3.42 3.16 4.89
C GLY A 37 2.93 1.92 5.63
N THR A 38 1.81 1.33 5.21
CA THR A 38 1.24 0.14 5.87
C THR A 38 0.88 -0.94 4.86
N PHE A 39 0.93 -2.16 5.36
CA PHE A 39 0.49 -3.35 4.69
C PHE A 39 -0.62 -3.96 5.52
N ASP A 40 -1.79 -4.14 4.95
CA ASP A 40 -2.96 -4.69 5.60
C ASP A 40 -3.55 -5.82 4.74
N ILE A 41 -3.99 -6.88 5.40
CA ILE A 41 -4.69 -8.00 4.77
C ILE A 41 -5.95 -8.34 5.54
N SER A 42 -7.07 -8.42 4.83
CA SER A 42 -8.37 -8.81 5.39
C SER A 42 -8.94 -10.00 4.66
N ILE A 43 -9.45 -10.97 5.42
CA ILE A 43 -10.25 -12.06 4.89
C ILE A 43 -11.72 -11.71 5.09
N LEU A 44 -12.47 -11.68 4.00
CA LEU A 44 -13.90 -11.43 3.97
C LEU A 44 -14.63 -12.69 3.50
N GLU A 45 -15.81 -12.91 4.06
CA GLU A 45 -16.76 -13.92 3.62
C GLU A 45 -17.93 -13.21 2.93
N ILE A 46 -18.24 -13.64 1.70
CA ILE A 46 -19.44 -13.22 0.97
C ILE A 46 -20.45 -14.35 1.05
N LYS A 47 -21.62 -14.03 1.60
CA LYS A 47 -22.76 -14.93 1.66
C LYS A 47 -24.05 -14.13 1.51
N ASP A 48 -24.93 -14.55 0.60
CA ASP A 48 -26.21 -13.86 0.34
C ASP A 48 -26.05 -12.36 0.02
N GLY A 49 -24.94 -11.97 -0.63
CA GLY A 49 -24.60 -10.57 -0.93
C GLY A 49 -24.14 -9.74 0.28
N ILE A 50 -24.00 -10.36 1.45
CA ILE A 50 -23.47 -9.73 2.66
C ILE A 50 -21.97 -10.00 2.73
N PHE A 51 -21.20 -8.93 2.99
CA PHE A 51 -19.76 -8.97 3.18
C PHE A 51 -19.47 -8.93 4.68
N GLN A 52 -18.81 -9.97 5.20
CA GLN A 52 -18.38 -10.03 6.60
C GLN A 52 -16.87 -10.14 6.68
N VAL A 53 -16.22 -9.21 7.40
CA VAL A 53 -14.80 -9.33 7.74
C VAL A 53 -14.62 -10.44 8.79
N LYS A 54 -13.80 -11.44 8.48
CA LYS A 54 -13.51 -12.57 9.37
C LYS A 54 -12.24 -12.35 10.18
N SER A 55 -11.24 -11.75 9.54
CA SER A 55 -9.96 -11.43 10.17
C SER A 55 -9.29 -10.31 9.41
N THR A 56 -8.56 -9.47 10.15
CA THR A 56 -7.64 -8.47 9.61
C THR A 56 -6.32 -8.60 10.33
N ASN A 57 -5.22 -8.53 9.59
CA ASN A 57 -3.87 -8.44 10.14
C ASN A 57 -3.01 -7.58 9.19
N GLY A 58 -1.78 -7.28 9.58
CA GLY A 58 -0.91 -6.44 8.77
C GLY A 58 0.41 -6.11 9.43
N ASN A 59 1.15 -5.22 8.79
CA ASN A 59 2.35 -4.57 9.30
C ASN A 59 2.23 -3.06 9.11
N THR A 60 2.20 -2.32 10.21
CA THR A 60 2.08 -0.85 10.23
C THR A 60 3.39 -0.13 9.87
N PHE A 61 4.46 -0.87 9.59
CA PHE A 61 5.80 -0.38 9.24
C PHE A 61 6.33 -1.06 7.97
N LEU A 62 5.42 -1.34 7.03
CA LEU A 62 5.77 -1.89 5.73
C LEU A 62 4.85 -1.26 4.68
N GLY A 63 5.41 -0.52 3.73
CA GLY A 63 4.65 0.05 2.62
C GLY A 63 5.56 0.47 1.46
N GLY A 64 4.97 1.14 0.46
CA GLY A 64 5.67 1.69 -0.70
C GLY A 64 6.91 2.51 -0.35
N GLU A 65 6.88 3.26 0.76
CA GLU A 65 8.01 4.08 1.21
C GLU A 65 9.25 3.26 1.55
N ASP A 66 9.09 2.02 2.02
CA ASP A 66 10.21 1.11 2.28
C ASP A 66 10.84 0.64 0.97
N PHE A 67 10.01 0.32 -0.03
CA PHE A 67 10.49 -0.04 -1.36
C PHE A 67 11.23 1.14 -2.02
N ASP A 68 10.67 2.35 -1.94
CA ASP A 68 11.33 3.56 -2.42
C ASP A 68 12.68 3.78 -1.74
N SER A 69 12.73 3.59 -0.42
CA SER A 69 13.95 3.75 0.38
C SER A 69 15.03 2.75 -0.03
N GLU A 70 14.68 1.47 -0.17
CA GLU A 70 15.63 0.44 -0.62
C GLU A 70 16.09 0.68 -2.06
N PHE A 71 15.20 1.13 -2.95
CA PHE A 71 15.57 1.46 -4.33
C PHE A 71 16.52 2.65 -4.41
N VAL A 72 16.26 3.72 -3.65
CA VAL A 72 17.14 4.90 -3.55
C VAL A 72 18.51 4.51 -3.01
N LYS A 73 18.59 3.67 -1.97
CA LYS A 73 19.86 3.16 -1.44
C LYS A 73 20.63 2.37 -2.51
N PHE A 74 19.93 1.50 -3.25
CA PHE A 74 20.54 0.74 -4.33
C PHE A 74 21.14 1.66 -5.40
N LEU A 75 20.39 2.68 -5.84
CA LEU A 75 20.87 3.65 -6.84
C LEU A 75 22.05 4.48 -6.32
N ALA A 76 22.03 4.90 -5.05
CA ALA A 76 23.13 5.63 -4.43
C ALA A 76 24.43 4.79 -4.38
N ASN A 77 24.32 3.51 -4.03
CA ASN A 77 25.46 2.58 -4.04
C ASN A 77 26.00 2.36 -5.46
N MET A 78 25.12 2.19 -6.44
CA MET A 78 25.50 2.07 -7.85
C MET A 78 26.24 3.32 -8.35
N PHE A 79 25.77 4.52 -7.98
CA PHE A 79 26.42 5.78 -8.30
C PHE A 79 27.82 5.88 -7.67
N HIS A 80 27.96 5.50 -6.39
CA HIS A 80 29.25 5.47 -5.71
C HIS A 80 30.24 4.52 -6.38
N MET A 81 29.80 3.31 -6.77
CA MET A 81 30.67 2.35 -7.46
C MET A 81 31.16 2.84 -8.82
N LYS A 82 30.32 3.60 -9.54
CA LYS A 82 30.61 4.04 -10.91
C LYS A 82 31.43 5.33 -10.95
N GLU A 83 31.08 6.31 -10.12
CA GLU A 83 31.65 7.66 -10.17
C GLU A 83 32.63 7.92 -9.01
N GLY A 84 32.72 7.01 -8.03
CA GLY A 84 33.57 7.15 -6.84
C GLY A 84 33.04 8.17 -5.81
N ILE A 85 31.85 8.73 -6.03
CA ILE A 85 31.27 9.79 -5.20
C ILE A 85 30.15 9.21 -4.34
N ASP A 86 30.27 9.32 -3.02
CA ASP A 86 29.20 8.92 -2.09
C ASP A 86 28.19 10.06 -1.90
N ILE A 87 26.94 9.82 -2.32
CA ILE A 87 25.83 10.76 -2.17
C ILE A 87 24.90 10.42 -1.00
N SER A 88 25.16 9.33 -0.27
CA SER A 88 24.30 8.83 0.83
C SER A 88 24.16 9.81 2.00
N SER A 89 25.14 10.70 2.17
CA SER A 89 25.11 11.75 3.20
C SER A 89 24.41 13.03 2.73
N ASN A 90 24.13 13.18 1.42
CA ASN A 90 23.52 14.37 0.86
C ASN A 90 21.99 14.20 0.73
N LYS A 91 21.26 14.71 1.73
CA LYS A 91 19.79 14.66 1.78
C LYS A 91 19.11 15.27 0.55
N GLU A 92 19.66 16.34 -0.02
CA GLU A 92 19.06 16.97 -1.20
C GLU A 92 19.24 16.10 -2.46
N ALA A 93 20.43 15.52 -2.62
CA ALA A 93 20.71 14.59 -3.73
C ALA A 93 19.85 13.33 -3.62
N LEU A 94 19.73 12.75 -2.42
CA LEU A 94 18.86 11.60 -2.18
C LEU A 94 17.38 11.91 -2.43
N ASN A 95 16.90 13.09 -2.03
CA ASN A 95 15.51 13.47 -2.29
C ASN A 95 15.23 13.68 -3.79
N LYS A 96 16.18 14.27 -4.53
CA LYS A 96 16.09 14.36 -5.99
C LYS A 96 16.06 12.98 -6.64
N LEU A 97 16.89 12.06 -6.15
CA LEU A 97 16.92 10.67 -6.63
C LEU A 97 15.58 9.97 -6.33
N LYS A 98 15.00 10.18 -5.15
CA LYS A 98 13.70 9.62 -4.75
C LYS A 98 12.54 10.11 -5.63
N ILE A 99 12.47 11.41 -5.93
CA ILE A 99 11.38 12.00 -6.73
C ILE A 99 11.50 11.64 -8.22
N SER A 100 12.71 11.39 -8.70
CA SER A 100 12.98 11.13 -10.13
C SER A 100 13.02 9.64 -10.49
N ALA A 101 13.03 8.77 -9.48
CA ALA A 101 12.93 7.31 -9.59
C ALA A 101 11.46 6.89 -9.74
#